data_AF-A0AAW5JPH0-F1
#
_entry.id   AF-A0AAW5JPH0-F1
#
_cell.length_a   1.000
_cell.length_b   1.000
_cell.length_c   1.000
_cell.angle_alpha   90.00
_cell.angle_beta   90.00
_cell.angle_gamma   90.00
#
_symmetry.space_group_name_H-M   'P 1'
#
loop_
_entity.id
_entity.type
_entity.pdbx_description
1 polymer ?
#
loop_
_entity_poly.entity_id
_entity_poly.type
_entity_poly.pdbx_seq_one_letter_code
_entity_poly.pdbx_strand_id
1 'polypeptide(L)'
;NTPAAFNTEIKPGGGWDMWRKIAAQDPSFGHPDTFCYDPEQSNWMSATVTTLDQKIIPYIKNNCKRDPFSGGVVTGGIVTVKDSGWLLSWTINRQPQIRSQP
;
A
#
# COMPACT_ATOMS: atom_id res chain seq x y z
N ASN A 1 15.79 10.32 11.03
CA ASN A 1 15.48 8.89 10.85
C ASN A 1 14.53 8.41 11.95
N THR A 2 13.32 8.97 12.00
CA THR A 2 12.31 8.56 12.98
C THR A 2 11.24 7.78 12.21
N PRO A 3 10.94 6.52 12.58
CA PRO A 3 9.84 5.77 11.99
C PRO A 3 8.53 6.54 12.13
N ALA A 4 7.63 6.40 11.15
CA ALA A 4 6.27 6.93 11.29
C ALA A 4 5.60 6.28 12.51
N ALA A 5 4.93 7.09 13.32
CA ALA A 5 4.22 6.58 14.49
C ALA A 5 2.99 5.77 14.05
N PHE A 6 2.84 4.56 14.57
CA PHE A 6 1.62 3.79 14.43
C PHE A 6 0.60 4.27 15.48
N ASN A 7 -0.33 5.12 15.05
CA ASN A 7 -1.37 5.64 15.93
C ASN A 7 -2.64 4.79 15.81
N THR A 8 -2.93 4.03 16.85
CA THR A 8 -4.09 3.14 16.94
C THR A 8 -5.34 3.82 17.50
N GLU A 9 -5.22 5.04 18.02
CA GLU A 9 -6.31 5.76 18.67
C GLU A 9 -7.27 6.36 17.63
N ILE A 10 -8.55 6.05 17.76
CA ILE A 10 -9.61 6.70 16.99
C ILE A 10 -9.92 8.06 17.63
N LYS A 11 -9.58 9.13 16.91
CA LYS A 11 -9.77 10.51 17.38
C LYS A 11 -11.11 11.11 16.91
N PRO A 12 -11.68 12.04 17.69
CA PRO A 12 -12.85 12.81 17.26
C PRO A 12 -12.64 13.47 15.89
N GLY A 13 -13.63 13.37 15.01
CA GLY A 13 -13.58 13.92 13.65
C GLY A 13 -12.86 13.03 12.62
N GLY A 14 -12.26 11.91 13.05
CA GLY A 14 -11.76 10.89 12.12
C GLY A 14 -12.89 10.09 11.45
N GLY A 15 -12.60 9.41 10.34
CA GLY A 15 -13.59 8.63 9.60
C GLY A 15 -14.28 7.54 10.44
N TRP A 16 -13.52 6.86 11.31
CA TRP A 16 -14.08 5.85 12.22
C TRP A 16 -14.98 6.44 13.31
N ASP A 17 -14.64 7.61 13.87
CA ASP A 17 -15.48 8.33 14.83
C ASP A 17 -16.80 8.78 14.18
N MET A 18 -16.71 9.33 12.96
CA MET A 18 -17.89 9.70 12.18
C MET A 18 -18.80 8.51 11.93
N TRP A 19 -18.26 7.37 11.49
CA TRP A 19 -19.07 6.18 11.24
C TRP A 19 -19.70 5.64 12.53
N ARG A 20 -18.97 5.61 13.66
CA ARG A 20 -19.55 5.23 14.97
C ARG A 20 -20.75 6.11 15.36
N LYS A 21 -20.67 7.42 15.14
CA LYS A 21 -21.77 8.36 15.42
C LYS A 21 -22.98 8.16 14.50
N ILE A 22 -22.75 7.75 13.24
CA ILE A 22 -23.84 7.41 12.32
C ILE A 22 -24.47 6.07 12.74
N ALA A 23 -23.66 5.03 12.98
CA ALA A 23 -24.12 3.71 13.40
C ALA A 23 -24.91 3.72 14.72
N ALA A 24 -24.63 4.67 15.62
CA ALA A 24 -25.39 4.85 16.85
C ALA A 24 -26.84 5.35 16.62
N GLN A 25 -27.15 5.94 15.46
CA GLN A 25 -28.48 6.47 15.15
C GLN A 25 -29.45 5.36 14.70
N ASP A 26 -28.95 4.34 13.98
CA ASP A 26 -29.75 3.22 13.53
C ASP A 26 -28.86 1.98 13.25
N PRO A 27 -29.25 0.77 13.70
CA PRO A 27 -28.50 -0.45 13.45
C PRO A 27 -28.26 -0.77 11.96
N SER A 28 -29.13 -0.31 11.06
CA SER A 28 -29.00 -0.51 9.61
C SER A 28 -27.80 0.23 9.01
N PHE A 29 -27.19 1.17 9.73
CA PHE A 29 -25.99 1.89 9.31
C PHE A 29 -24.66 1.15 9.61
N GLY A 30 -24.77 -0.09 10.10
CA GLY A 30 -23.67 -1.03 10.20
C GLY A 30 -22.92 -1.02 11.53
N HIS A 31 -21.87 -1.83 11.60
CA HIS A 31 -21.12 -2.10 12.83
C HIS A 31 -19.62 -1.79 12.61
N PRO A 32 -19.21 -0.51 12.69
CA PRO A 32 -17.83 -0.08 12.37
C PRO A 32 -16.77 -0.82 13.18
N ASP A 33 -17.07 -1.18 14.42
CA ASP A 33 -16.14 -1.89 15.30
C ASP A 33 -15.76 -3.27 14.79
N THR A 34 -16.51 -3.88 13.87
CA THR A 34 -16.09 -5.13 13.20
C THR A 34 -14.78 -4.94 12.40
N PHE A 35 -14.48 -3.70 11.98
CA PHE A 35 -13.35 -3.39 11.11
C PHE A 35 -12.22 -2.64 11.82
N CYS A 36 -12.53 -1.87 12.87
CA CYS A 36 -11.58 -0.95 13.48
C CYS A 36 -11.29 -1.19 14.97
N TYR A 37 -11.75 -2.32 15.54
CA TYR A 37 -11.52 -2.64 16.95
C TYR A 37 -10.06 -2.93 17.29
N ASP A 38 -9.32 -3.63 16.41
CA ASP A 38 -7.93 -4.01 16.64
C ASP A 38 -7.08 -3.79 15.38
N PRO A 39 -6.41 -2.63 15.27
CA PRO A 39 -5.54 -2.31 14.16
C PRO A 39 -4.32 -3.24 14.01
N GLU A 40 -3.91 -3.99 15.04
CA GLU A 40 -2.81 -4.96 14.92
C GLU A 40 -3.20 -6.16 14.06
N GLN A 41 -4.48 -6.53 14.05
CA GLN A 41 -4.98 -7.66 13.25
C GLN A 41 -5.29 -7.30 11.80
N SER A 42 -5.36 -6.01 11.47
CA SER A 42 -5.80 -5.53 10.15
C SER A 42 -4.84 -4.53 9.51
N ASN A 43 -3.55 -4.57 9.86
CA ASN A 43 -2.54 -3.70 9.27
C ASN A 43 -1.62 -4.41 8.28
N TRP A 44 -0.97 -3.59 7.45
CA TRP A 44 0.18 -3.95 6.62
C TRP A 44 0.96 -2.67 6.32
N MET A 45 2.25 -2.80 5.99
CA MET A 45 3.12 -1.66 5.68
C MET A 45 3.38 -1.57 4.18
N SER A 46 3.28 -0.36 3.62
CA SER A 46 3.64 -0.06 2.23
C SER A 46 4.86 0.86 2.16
N ALA A 47 5.66 0.73 1.10
CA ALA A 47 6.73 1.67 0.80
C ALA A 47 6.79 1.94 -0.70
N THR A 48 6.99 3.20 -1.09
CA THR A 48 7.24 3.61 -2.47
C THR A 48 8.72 3.92 -2.63
N VAL A 49 9.39 3.17 -3.51
CA VAL A 49 10.81 3.38 -3.82
C VAL A 49 10.92 4.00 -5.22
N THR A 50 11.55 5.17 -5.30
CA THR A 50 11.90 5.82 -6.56
C THR A 50 13.41 5.71 -6.75
N THR A 51 13.85 5.21 -7.89
CA THR A 51 15.29 5.07 -8.19
C THR A 51 15.56 5.27 -9.67
N LEU A 52 16.69 5.93 -9.97
CA LEU A 52 17.31 5.98 -11.29
C LEU A 52 18.61 5.15 -11.32
N ASP A 53 18.90 4.41 -10.23
CA ASP A 53 20.10 3.59 -10.12
C ASP A 53 20.07 2.46 -11.15
N GLN A 54 20.98 2.56 -12.12
CA GLN A 54 21.13 1.60 -13.21
C GLN A 54 21.55 0.21 -12.72
N LYS A 55 21.96 0.04 -11.46
CA LYS A 55 22.23 -1.28 -10.88
C LYS A 55 20.97 -2.11 -10.65
N ILE A 56 19.82 -1.47 -10.41
CA ILE A 56 18.56 -2.18 -10.07
C ILE A 56 17.79 -2.56 -11.35
N ILE A 57 17.87 -1.73 -12.39
CA ILE A 57 17.13 -1.88 -13.64
C ILE A 57 17.35 -3.25 -14.31
N PRO A 58 18.57 -3.81 -14.42
CA PRO A 58 18.80 -5.14 -14.99
C PRO A 58 18.02 -6.24 -14.29
N TYR A 59 17.88 -6.19 -12.95
CA TYR A 59 17.11 -7.17 -12.19
C TYR A 59 15.61 -7.07 -12.48
N ILE A 60 15.08 -5.85 -12.58
CA ILE A 60 13.68 -5.62 -12.96
C ILE A 60 13.41 -6.18 -14.36
N LYS A 61 14.27 -5.85 -15.34
CA LYS A 61 14.15 -6.36 -16.72
C LYS A 61 14.27 -7.88 -16.76
N ASN A 62 15.19 -8.47 -16.01
CA ASN A 62 15.36 -9.91 -15.96
C ASN A 62 14.16 -10.62 -15.32
N ASN A 63 13.58 -10.07 -14.24
CA ASN A 63 12.44 -10.70 -13.56
C ASN A 63 11.14 -10.51 -14.34
N CYS A 64 10.88 -9.30 -14.84
CA CYS A 64 9.61 -8.94 -15.49
C CYS A 64 9.60 -9.21 -17.00
N LYS A 65 10.77 -9.44 -17.60
CA LYS A 65 10.98 -9.58 -19.06
C LYS A 65 10.53 -8.35 -19.86
N ARG A 66 10.49 -7.17 -19.23
CA ARG A 66 10.00 -5.90 -19.81
C ARG A 66 10.86 -4.73 -19.36
N ASP A 67 10.93 -3.69 -20.19
CA ASP A 67 11.63 -2.45 -19.88
C ASP A 67 10.75 -1.52 -19.01
N PRO A 68 11.16 -1.18 -17.77
CA PRO A 68 10.40 -0.26 -16.92
C PRO A 68 10.22 1.13 -17.52
N PHE A 69 11.07 1.56 -18.46
CA PHE A 69 11.02 2.90 -19.06
C PHE A 69 10.27 2.98 -20.40
N SER A 70 9.67 1.87 -20.85
CA SER A 70 9.00 1.81 -22.16
C SER A 70 7.64 2.53 -22.24
N GLY A 71 7.07 2.96 -21.11
CA GLY A 71 5.66 3.38 -21.04
C GLY A 71 4.65 2.22 -21.03
N GLY A 72 5.11 1.00 -21.33
CA GLY A 72 4.32 -0.20 -21.34
C GLY A 72 4.06 -0.79 -19.96
N VAL A 73 3.41 -1.95 -19.93
CA VAL A 73 3.27 -2.75 -18.72
C VAL A 73 4.66 -3.19 -18.24
N VAL A 74 4.93 -3.15 -16.94
CA VAL A 74 6.19 -3.64 -16.36
C VAL A 74 5.95 -4.99 -15.67
N THR A 75 5.50 -4.98 -14.42
CA THR A 75 5.20 -6.21 -13.67
C THR A 75 3.89 -6.88 -14.09
N GLY A 76 2.84 -6.08 -14.40
CA GLY A 76 1.51 -6.60 -14.74
C GLY A 76 0.66 -7.00 -13.53
N GLY A 77 1.03 -6.54 -12.34
CA GLY A 77 0.43 -6.93 -11.07
C GLY A 77 1.51 -7.08 -10.01
N ILE A 78 1.15 -7.50 -8.81
CA ILE A 78 2.15 -7.75 -7.76
C ILE A 78 2.99 -8.99 -8.06
N VAL A 79 4.28 -8.90 -7.75
CA VAL A 79 5.22 -10.03 -7.71
C VAL A 79 5.46 -10.36 -6.23
N THR A 80 5.15 -11.58 -5.82
CA THR A 80 5.27 -12.04 -4.43
C THR A 80 6.55 -12.83 -4.21
N VAL A 81 7.30 -12.47 -3.17
CA VAL A 81 8.48 -13.19 -2.71
C VAL A 81 8.03 -14.24 -1.68
N LYS A 82 7.73 -15.45 -2.17
CA LYS A 82 7.05 -16.50 -1.39
C LYS A 82 7.83 -17.01 -0.16
N ASP A 83 9.15 -16.90 -0.20
CA ASP A 83 10.07 -17.31 0.86
C ASP A 83 10.45 -16.16 1.81
N SER A 84 9.83 -14.98 1.65
CA SER A 84 10.05 -13.87 2.58
C SER A 84 9.26 -14.06 3.87
N GLY A 85 9.92 -13.87 5.02
CA GLY A 85 9.25 -13.87 6.33
C GLY A 85 8.26 -12.72 6.52
N TRP A 86 8.23 -11.76 5.60
CA TRP A 86 7.32 -10.61 5.60
C TRP A 86 6.11 -10.78 4.68
N LEU A 87 6.01 -11.91 3.95
CA LEU A 87 5.00 -12.10 2.90
C LEU A 87 5.03 -10.94 1.86
N LEU A 88 6.23 -10.45 1.57
CA LEU A 88 6.48 -9.25 0.78
C LEU A 88 6.02 -9.45 -0.67
N SER A 89 5.33 -8.44 -1.18
CA SER A 89 5.03 -8.29 -2.59
C SER A 89 5.43 -6.91 -3.07
N TRP A 90 5.82 -6.79 -4.34
CA TRP A 90 6.18 -5.52 -4.96
C TRP A 90 5.55 -5.40 -6.34
N THR A 91 5.39 -4.17 -6.83
CA THR A 91 4.87 -3.90 -8.16
C THR A 91 5.54 -2.68 -8.77
N ILE A 92 5.67 -2.71 -10.09
CA ILE A 92 5.97 -1.55 -10.91
C ILE A 92 4.84 -1.50 -11.95
N ASN A 93 3.99 -0.48 -11.83
CA ASN A 93 2.97 -0.16 -12.83
C ASN A 93 3.63 0.50 -14.05
N ARG A 94 2.83 0.82 -15.08
CA ARG A 94 3.32 1.61 -16.23
C ARG A 94 4.02 2.87 -15.72
N GLN A 95 5.24 3.11 -16.18
CA GLN A 95 5.98 4.33 -15.81
C GLN A 95 5.94 5.36 -16.95
N PRO A 96 5.88 6.66 -16.62
CA PRO A 96 5.81 7.21 -15.26
C PRO A 96 4.40 7.07 -14.66
N GLN A 97 4.33 6.77 -13.35
CA GLN A 97 3.05 6.75 -12.62
C GLN A 97 2.55 8.16 -12.29
N ILE A 98 3.48 9.09 -12.05
CA ILE A 98 3.21 10.50 -11.80
C ILE A 98 3.59 11.28 -13.05
N ARG A 99 2.66 12.06 -13.62
CA ARG A 99 2.83 12.71 -14.93
C ARG A 99 4.09 13.57 -15.07
N SER A 100 4.53 14.19 -13.99
CA SER A 100 5.69 15.08 -13.94
C SER A 100 6.94 14.43 -13.34
N GLN A 101 6.96 13.11 -13.19
CA GLN A 101 8.13 12.38 -12.74
C GLN A 101 9.19 12.38 -13.85
N PRO A 102 10.47 12.65 -13.53
CA PRO A 102 11.56 12.65 -14.50
C PRO A 102 11.78 11.28 -15.15
#